data_AF-A0A8I1JKQ2-F1
#
_entry.id   AF-A0A8I1JKQ2-F1
#
_cell.length_a   1.000
_cell.length_b   1.000
_cell.length_c   1.000
_cell.angle_alpha   90.00
_cell.angle_beta   90.00
_cell.angle_gamma   90.00
#
_symmetry.space_group_name_H-M   'P 1'
#
loop_
_entity.id
_entity.type
_entity.pdbx_description
1 polymer ?
#
loop_
_entity_poly.entity_id
_entity_poly.type
_entity_poly.pdbx_seq_one_letter_code
_entity_poly.pdbx_strand_id
1 'polypeptide(L)'
;MKRDLNLLERMLLTAGESGGKLNKLDGVEQDLFSFHAKLLEDISLVEVSKNDFPNTTIVRLTFKGHDVLEDIQSKDFINWSNLVGCSCC
;
A
#
# COMPACT_ATOMS: atom_id res chain seq x y z
N MET A 1 17.50 0.68 -1.59
CA MET A 1 16.87 -0.36 -0.75
C MET A 1 15.87 0.17 0.28
N LYS A 2 16.12 1.25 1.05
CA LYS A 2 15.07 1.82 1.95
C LYS A 2 13.95 2.59 1.24
N ARG A 3 14.20 3.12 0.03
CA ARG A 3 13.22 3.94 -0.72
C ARG A 3 12.07 3.10 -1.29
N ASP A 4 12.38 1.92 -1.83
CA ASP A 4 11.40 1.02 -2.44
C ASP A 4 10.43 0.44 -1.40
N LEU A 5 10.92 0.15 -0.19
CA LEU A 5 10.08 -0.35 0.91
C LEU A 5 8.99 0.67 1.30
N ASN A 6 9.37 1.95 1.42
CA ASN A 6 8.44 3.02 1.78
C ASN A 6 7.39 3.26 0.68
N LEU A 7 7.77 3.07 -0.59
CA LEU A 7 6.82 3.15 -1.70
C LEU A 7 5.78 2.01 -1.65
N LEU A 8 6.22 0.77 -1.37
CA LEU A 8 5.32 -0.38 -1.22
C LEU A 8 4.35 -0.19 -0.04
N GLU A 9 4.83 0.29 1.09
CA GLU A 9 4.00 0.62 2.26
C GLU A 9 2.97 1.69 1.92
N ARG A 10 3.37 2.79 1.25
CA ARG A 10 2.43 3.81 0.79
C ARG A 10 1.39 3.25 -0.17
N MET A 11 1.78 2.38 -1.10
CA MET A 11 0.84 1.73 -2.01
C MET A 11 -0.20 0.87 -1.27
N LEU A 12 0.23 0.07 -0.28
CA LEU A 12 -0.67 -0.76 0.53
C LEU A 12 -1.60 0.09 1.39
N LEU A 13 -1.07 1.13 2.05
CA LEU A 13 -1.84 2.05 2.88
C LEU A 13 -2.90 2.79 2.07
N THR A 14 -2.52 3.41 0.96
CA THR A 14 -3.45 4.14 0.09
C THR A 14 -4.48 3.20 -0.55
N ALA A 15 -4.10 1.96 -0.90
CA ALA A 15 -5.04 0.96 -1.36
C ALA A 15 -6.06 0.61 -0.26
N GLY A 16 -5.62 0.46 0.99
CA GLY A 16 -6.48 0.26 2.16
C GLY A 16 -7.49 1.37 2.38
N GLU A 17 -7.03 2.63 2.37
CA GLU A 17 -7.88 3.82 2.50
C GLU A 17 -8.92 3.94 1.37
N SER A 18 -8.57 3.44 0.19
CA SER A 18 -9.42 3.45 -1.02
C SER A 18 -10.34 2.22 -1.14
N GLY A 19 -10.58 1.50 -0.05
CA GLY A 19 -11.45 0.32 -0.04
C GLY A 19 -10.84 -0.91 -0.71
N GLY A 20 -9.51 -1.04 -0.64
CA GLY A 20 -8.73 -2.14 -1.20
C GLY A 20 -8.46 -2.02 -2.69
N LYS A 21 -8.57 -0.82 -3.29
CA LYS A 21 -8.31 -0.59 -4.71
C LYS A 21 -7.44 0.63 -4.94
N LEU A 22 -6.47 0.54 -5.83
CA LEU A 22 -5.58 1.66 -6.16
C LEU A 22 -5.28 1.67 -7.65
N ASN A 23 -5.36 2.83 -8.30
CA ASN A 23 -5.07 2.99 -9.73
C ASN A 23 -3.85 3.88 -10.03
N LYS A 24 -3.48 4.75 -9.09
CA LYS A 24 -2.33 5.66 -9.16
C LYS A 24 -1.91 6.06 -7.75
N LEU A 25 -0.69 6.58 -7.61
CA LEU A 25 -0.19 7.15 -6.37
C LEU A 25 0.38 8.54 -6.64
N ASP A 26 -0.04 9.55 -5.87
CA ASP A 26 0.38 10.93 -6.11
C ASP A 26 1.88 11.11 -5.90
N GLY A 27 2.53 11.74 -6.89
CA GLY A 27 3.98 11.96 -6.93
C GLY A 27 4.78 10.73 -7.34
N VAL A 28 4.15 9.68 -7.87
CA VAL A 28 4.80 8.47 -8.38
C VAL A 28 4.50 8.29 -9.86
N GLU A 29 5.53 8.05 -10.66
CA GLU A 29 5.38 7.77 -12.08
C GLU A 29 4.63 6.47 -12.32
N GLN A 30 3.78 6.43 -13.35
CA GLN A 30 2.93 5.27 -13.65
C GLN A 30 3.76 4.00 -13.90
N ASP A 31 4.90 4.11 -14.58
CA ASP A 31 5.78 2.96 -14.85
C ASP A 31 6.39 2.40 -13.56
N LEU A 32 6.79 3.28 -12.64
CA LEU A 32 7.31 2.90 -11.33
C LEU A 32 6.23 2.25 -10.46
N PHE A 33 5.00 2.79 -10.50
CA PHE A 33 3.84 2.21 -9.85
C PHE A 33 3.51 0.82 -10.39
N SER A 34 3.46 0.66 -11.72
CA SER A 34 3.18 -0.63 -12.37
C SER A 34 4.26 -1.66 -12.07
N PHE A 35 5.53 -1.26 -12.01
CA PHE A 35 6.63 -2.14 -11.60
C PHE A 35 6.43 -2.64 -10.17
N HIS A 36 6.15 -1.75 -9.22
CA HIS A 36 5.95 -2.13 -7.81
C HIS A 36 4.65 -2.90 -7.57
N ALA A 37 3.59 -2.59 -8.29
CA ALA A 37 2.34 -3.35 -8.26
C ALA A 37 2.57 -4.81 -8.68
N LYS A 38 3.42 -5.03 -9.69
CA LYS A 38 3.79 -6.37 -10.13
C LYS A 38 4.62 -7.13 -9.07
N LEU A 39 5.52 -6.44 -8.37
CA LEU A 39 6.24 -7.06 -7.25
C LEU A 39 5.29 -7.50 -6.13
N LEU A 40 4.28 -6.69 -5.81
CA LEU A 40 3.25 -7.04 -4.82
C LEU A 40 2.34 -8.19 -5.30
N GLU A 41 2.10 -8.28 -6.61
CA GLU A 41 1.36 -9.39 -7.24
C GLU A 41 2.14 -10.70 -7.15
N ASP A 42 3.44 -10.68 -7.43
CA ASP A 42 4.32 -11.85 -7.37
C ASP A 42 4.34 -12.51 -5.97
N ILE A 43 4.15 -11.73 -4.91
CA ILE A 43 4.06 -12.21 -3.52
C ILE A 43 2.61 -12.39 -3.01
N SER A 44 1.63 -12.23 -3.90
CA SER A 44 0.19 -12.38 -3.67
C SER A 44 -0.39 -11.44 -2.62
N LEU A 45 0.17 -10.24 -2.47
CA LEU A 45 -0.42 -9.19 -1.62
C LEU A 45 -1.48 -8.36 -2.36
N VAL A 46 -1.36 -8.29 -3.68
CA VAL A 46 -2.33 -7.61 -4.54
C VAL A 46 -2.65 -8.44 -5.78
N GLU A 47 -3.80 -8.17 -6.37
CA GLU A 47 -4.16 -8.59 -7.73
C GLU A 47 -4.08 -7.39 -8.66
N VAL A 48 -3.40 -7.53 -9.80
CA VAL A 48 -3.32 -6.46 -10.78
C VAL A 48 -4.28 -6.74 -11.93
N SER A 49 -5.34 -5.94 -12.03
CA SER A 49 -6.24 -5.95 -13.18
C SER A 49 -5.75 -4.96 -14.23
N LYS A 50 -5.44 -5.48 -15.42
CA LYS A 50 -5.24 -4.65 -16.61
C LYS A 50 -6.61 -4.45 -17.25
N ASN A 51 -7.14 -3.24 -17.17
CA ASN A 51 -8.33 -2.88 -17.93
C ASN A 51 -7.96 -2.63 -19.40
N ASP A 52 -8.96 -2.66 -20.28
CA ASP A 52 -8.83 -2.29 -21.70
C ASP A 52 -8.36 -0.84 -21.94
N PHE A 53 -8.22 -0.04 -20.88
CA PHE A 53 -7.65 1.30 -20.95
C PHE A 53 -6.12 1.25 -20.92
N PRO A 54 -5.44 1.72 -21.99
CA PRO A 54 -3.98 1.76 -22.00
C PRO A 54 -3.48 2.64 -20.84
N ASN A 55 -2.42 2.18 -20.19
CA ASN A 55 -1.74 2.83 -19.06
C ASN A 55 -2.53 2.95 -17.75
N THR A 56 -3.64 2.21 -17.58
CA THR A 56 -4.33 2.14 -16.27
C THR A 56 -4.06 0.79 -15.60
N THR A 57 -3.29 0.81 -14.51
CA THR A 57 -3.06 -0.36 -13.66
C THR A 57 -3.98 -0.29 -12.45
N ILE A 58 -4.93 -1.22 -12.32
CA ILE A 58 -5.76 -1.30 -11.12
C ILE A 58 -5.20 -2.38 -10.23
N VAL A 59 -4.91 -2.01 -8.99
CA VAL A 59 -4.36 -2.88 -7.97
C VAL A 59 -5.46 -3.13 -6.95
N ARG A 60 -5.67 -4.40 -6.57
CA ARG A 60 -6.64 -4.78 -5.54
C ARG A 60 -5.95 -5.55 -4.42
N LEU A 61 -6.21 -5.23 -3.16
CA LEU A 61 -5.66 -6.00 -2.04
C LEU A 61 -6.27 -7.41 -2.00
N THR A 62 -5.42 -8.41 -1.80
CA THR A 62 -5.86 -9.77 -1.45
C THR A 62 -6.14 -9.85 0.05
N PHE A 63 -6.71 -10.98 0.52
CA PHE A 63 -6.81 -11.26 1.96
C PHE A 63 -5.46 -11.15 2.67
N LYS A 64 -4.41 -11.73 2.08
CA LYS A 64 -3.03 -11.64 2.59
C LYS A 64 -2.52 -10.19 2.58
N GLY A 65 -2.89 -9.40 1.58
CA GLY A 65 -2.60 -7.97 1.54
C GLY A 65 -3.26 -7.19 2.68
N HIS A 66 -4.49 -7.55 3.03
CA HIS A 66 -5.18 -6.99 4.19
C HIS A 66 -4.51 -7.37 5.52
N ASP A 67 -4.12 -8.63 5.71
CA ASP A 67 -3.39 -9.05 6.93
C ASP A 67 -2.08 -8.26 7.09
N VAL A 68 -1.31 -8.11 6.00
CA VAL A 68 -0.06 -7.32 6.02
C VAL A 68 -0.34 -5.84 6.26
N LEU A 69 -1.42 -5.30 5.71
CA LEU A 69 -1.84 -3.93 5.94
C LEU A 69 -2.16 -3.71 7.43
N GLU A 70 -2.88 -4.63 8.07
CA GLU A 70 -3.17 -4.58 9.51
C GLU A 70 -1.89 -4.64 10.35
N ASP A 71 -0.92 -5.48 9.97
CA ASP A 71 0.39 -5.55 10.63
C ASP A 71 1.19 -4.24 10.51
N ILE A 72 1.17 -3.59 9.34
CA ILE A 72 1.81 -2.29 9.12
C ILE A 72 1.12 -1.22 9.98
N GLN A 73 -0.22 -1.15 9.90
CA GLN A 73 -1.01 -0.20 10.67
C GLN A 73 -0.86 -0.41 12.17
N SER A 74 -0.77 -1.65 12.65
CA SER A 74 -0.51 -1.96 14.06
C SER A 74 0.86 -1.46 14.52
N LYS A 75 1.90 -1.61 13.70
CA LYS A 75 3.25 -1.10 13.99
C LYS A 75 3.29 0.43 14.01
N ASP A 76 2.60 1.10 13.09
CA ASP A 76 2.49 2.57 13.08
C ASP A 76 1.56 3.10 14.19
N PHE A 77 0.52 2.35 14.57
CA PHE A 77 -0.39 2.69 15.67
C PHE A 77 0.32 2.62 17.03
N ILE A 78 1.27 1.69 17.20
CA ILE A 78 2.15 1.65 18.38
C ILE A 78 3.05 2.91 18.43
N ASN A 79 3.42 3.47 17.28
CA ASN A 79 4.22 4.69 17.23
C ASN A 79 3.41 5.95 17.57
N TRP A 80 2.12 5.99 17.21
CA TRP A 80 1.21 7.07 17.63
C TRP A 80 0.80 6.95 19.09
N SER A 81 0.51 5.75 19.59
CA SER A 81 0.15 5.54 21.01
C SER A 81 1.27 5.96 21.96
N ASN A 82 2.53 5.81 21.55
CA ASN A 82 3.69 6.32 22.29
C ASN A 82 3.88 7.85 22.16
N LEU A 83 3.26 8.51 21.18
CA LEU A 83 3.29 9.96 21.00
C LEU A 83 2.09 10.67 21.65
N VAL A 84 0.91 10.04 21.72
CA VAL A 84 -0.27 10.58 22.43
C VAL A 84 -0.42 10.08 23.88
N GLY A 85 0.48 9.20 24.34
CA GLY A 85 0.47 8.62 25.70
C GLY A 85 1.21 9.41 26.80
N CYS A 86 1.64 10.65 26.56
CA CYS A 86 2.29 11.48 27.58
C CYS A 86 1.73 12.90 27.62
N SER A 87 0.45 13.00 27.96
CA SER A 87 -0.16 14.24 28.45
C SER A 87 -1.42 13.89 29.22
N CYS A 88 -1.25 13.50 30.49
CA CYS A 88 -2.17 13.81 31.57
C CYS A 88 -1.47 13.39 32.88
N CYS A 89 -0.80 14.37 33.49
CA CYS A 89 -0.59 14.40 34.93
C CYS A 89 -1.93 14.51 35.65
#